data_AF-A0A9W9S7D5-F1
#
_entry.id   AF-A0A9W9S7D5-F1
#
_cell.length_a   1.000
_cell.length_b   1.000
_cell.length_c   1.000
_cell.angle_alpha   90.00
_cell.angle_beta   90.00
_cell.angle_gamma   90.00
#
_symmetry.space_group_name_H-M   'P 1'
#
loop_
_entity.id
_entity.type
_entity.pdbx_description
1 polymer ?
#
loop_
_entity_poly.entity_id
_entity_poly.type
_entity_poly.pdbx_seq_one_letter_code
_entity_poly.pdbx_strand_id
1 'polypeptide(L)'
;MSSPSSKPTPIPAHLDPKTYPRTHNPTQNIHVALTYEPLNANTYLSQTSSPAAGANILFLGTTRDTFEGRSVSQLSYTAYPPLALKTLAGIAEAAVKTHGLEGVSIAHRLGTVPIGEASIVIAVSAGHRGAAWRAGEEVLEACKEKAEIWKREEFVDGGMEWRANADRDAEGKILGSEAI
;
A
#
# COMPACT_ATOMS: atom_id res chain seq x y z
N MET A 1 0.78 33.04 41.46
CA MET A 1 0.62 31.58 41.31
C MET A 1 0.90 31.26 39.86
N SER A 2 2.08 30.73 39.54
CA SER A 2 2.47 30.38 38.17
C SER A 2 1.98 28.97 37.86
N SER A 3 1.12 28.83 36.86
CA SER A 3 0.66 27.52 36.37
C SER A 3 1.86 26.68 35.91
N PRO A 4 1.92 25.38 36.24
CA PRO A 4 2.99 24.53 35.75
C PRO A 4 2.83 24.36 34.23
N SER A 5 3.85 24.78 33.48
CA SER A 5 3.97 24.52 32.04
C SER A 5 4.03 23.00 31.84
N SER A 6 2.93 22.41 31.34
CA SER A 6 2.88 21.01 30.98
C SER A 6 3.80 20.78 29.78
N LYS A 7 4.90 20.05 29.97
CA LYS A 7 5.72 19.59 28.84
C LYS A 7 4.82 18.80 27.87
N PRO A 8 4.88 19.07 26.56
CA PRO A 8 4.09 18.32 25.59
C PRO A 8 4.40 16.84 25.69
N THR A 9 3.37 16.00 25.76
CA THR A 9 3.51 14.54 25.74
C THR A 9 4.18 14.13 24.42
N PRO A 10 5.24 13.30 24.45
CA PRO A 10 5.88 12.84 23.23
C PRO A 10 4.88 12.10 22.35
N ILE A 11 4.88 12.40 21.05
CA ILE A 11 4.08 11.66 20.07
C ILE A 11 4.53 10.20 20.11
N PRO A 12 3.62 9.22 20.25
CA PRO A 12 3.98 7.81 20.18
C PRO A 12 4.78 7.52 18.92
N ALA A 13 5.82 6.69 18.99
CA ALA A 13 6.71 6.46 17.84
C ALA A 13 5.95 6.07 16.56
N HIS A 14 4.87 5.28 16.67
CA HIS A 14 4.01 4.87 15.56
C HIS A 14 3.19 5.99 14.90
N LEU A 15 3.11 7.15 15.53
CA LEU A 15 2.49 8.37 15.02
C LEU A 15 3.54 9.42 14.63
N ASP A 16 4.83 9.21 14.93
CA ASP A 16 5.90 10.14 14.59
C ASP A 16 6.32 9.98 13.11
N PRO A 17 6.09 10.99 12.24
CA PRO A 17 6.49 10.94 10.84
C PRO A 17 8.00 10.75 10.63
N LYS A 18 8.84 11.12 11.60
CA LYS A 18 10.30 10.93 11.53
C LYS A 18 10.73 9.46 11.56
N THR A 19 9.81 8.56 11.92
CA THR A 19 10.09 7.12 11.97
C THR A 19 9.85 6.41 10.64
N TYR A 20 9.65 7.16 9.55
CA TYR A 20 9.41 6.64 8.22
C TYR A 20 10.66 6.74 7.33
N PRO A 21 10.85 5.82 6.36
CA PRO A 21 9.98 4.69 6.05
C PRO A 21 10.01 3.62 7.15
N ARG A 22 8.85 3.02 7.43
CA ARG A 22 8.75 1.86 8.32
C ARG A 22 8.77 0.60 7.47
N THR A 23 9.69 -0.31 7.76
CA THR A 23 9.87 -1.53 6.97
C THR A 23 9.74 -2.78 7.85
N HIS A 24 9.38 -3.90 7.22
CA HIS A 24 9.38 -5.21 7.85
C HIS A 24 9.85 -6.27 6.84
N ASN A 25 10.90 -7.01 7.19
CA ASN A 25 11.57 -7.96 6.30
C ASN A 25 11.70 -9.31 7.03
N PRO A 26 10.67 -10.18 6.97
CA PRO A 26 10.60 -11.40 7.80
C PRO A 26 11.51 -12.55 7.29
N THR A 27 11.82 -12.61 6.00
CA THR A 27 12.69 -13.64 5.37
C THR A 27 13.62 -13.03 4.33
N GLN A 28 14.53 -13.83 3.75
CA GLN A 28 15.24 -13.42 2.54
C GLN A 28 14.21 -13.16 1.43
N ASN A 29 14.17 -11.91 0.96
CA ASN A 29 13.40 -11.41 -0.18
C ASN A 29 11.90 -11.09 -0.01
N ILE A 30 11.43 -10.92 1.23
CA ILE A 30 10.16 -10.24 1.51
C ILE A 30 10.45 -8.83 2.01
N HIS A 31 9.89 -7.83 1.35
CA HIS A 31 10.02 -6.42 1.72
C HIS A 31 8.64 -5.79 1.87
N VAL A 32 8.30 -5.28 3.05
CA VAL A 32 7.08 -4.46 3.18
C VAL A 32 7.41 -3.09 3.76
N ALA A 33 6.79 -2.04 3.23
CA ALA A 33 7.10 -0.67 3.60
C ALA A 33 5.87 0.26 3.65
N LEU A 34 5.86 1.15 4.63
CA LEU A 34 5.04 2.37 4.63
C LEU A 34 5.98 3.57 4.55
N THR A 35 5.67 4.54 3.69
CA THR A 35 6.53 5.71 3.45
C THR A 35 5.70 6.97 3.16
N TYR A 36 6.26 8.16 3.38
CA TYR A 36 5.69 9.42 2.88
C TYR A 36 6.34 9.87 1.56
N GLU A 37 7.44 9.24 1.18
CA GLU A 37 8.18 9.55 -0.04
C GLU A 37 7.51 8.96 -1.29
N PRO A 38 7.70 9.57 -2.48
CA PRO A 38 7.28 9.00 -3.74
C PRO A 38 7.83 7.58 -3.98
N LEU A 39 7.01 6.73 -4.60
CA LEU A 39 7.36 5.34 -4.86
C LEU A 39 8.15 5.22 -6.18
N ASN A 40 9.40 4.75 -6.12
CA ASN A 40 10.24 4.54 -7.30
C ASN A 40 10.15 3.09 -7.80
N ALA A 41 9.60 2.89 -9.00
CA ALA A 41 9.42 1.57 -9.62
C ALA A 41 10.71 0.70 -9.65
N ASN A 42 11.85 1.29 -9.99
CA ASN A 42 13.11 0.56 -10.13
C ASN A 42 13.63 0.05 -8.78
N THR A 43 13.39 0.80 -7.70
CA THR A 43 13.73 0.36 -6.34
C THR A 43 13.04 -0.96 -6.00
N TYR A 44 11.73 -1.05 -6.24
CA TYR A 44 10.94 -2.23 -5.87
C TYR A 44 11.21 -3.43 -6.77
N LEU A 45 11.43 -3.22 -8.08
CA LEU A 45 11.90 -4.28 -8.97
C LEU A 45 13.27 -4.83 -8.57
N SER A 46 14.20 -3.95 -8.15
CA SER A 46 15.54 -4.36 -7.72
C SER A 46 15.48 -5.15 -6.41
N GLN A 47 14.58 -4.78 -5.50
CA GLN A 47 14.40 -5.48 -4.22
C GLN A 47 14.02 -6.94 -4.40
N THR A 48 13.20 -7.27 -5.40
CA THR A 48 12.72 -8.65 -5.62
C THR A 48 13.57 -9.45 -6.60
N SER A 49 14.65 -8.86 -7.14
CA SER A 49 15.50 -9.53 -8.14
C SER A 49 16.12 -10.83 -7.57
N SER A 50 16.11 -11.89 -8.38
CA SER A 50 16.68 -13.19 -8.03
C SER A 50 17.28 -13.86 -9.27
N PRO A 51 18.44 -14.52 -9.18
CA PRO A 51 18.98 -15.34 -10.26
C PRO A 51 18.06 -16.50 -10.68
N ALA A 52 17.15 -16.93 -9.80
CA ALA A 52 16.18 -17.99 -10.08
C ALA A 52 14.88 -17.45 -10.74
N ALA A 53 14.69 -16.14 -10.82
CA ALA A 53 13.48 -15.54 -11.38
C ALA A 53 13.56 -15.41 -12.91
N GLY A 54 12.65 -16.08 -13.60
CA GLY A 54 12.42 -15.92 -15.04
C GLY A 54 11.33 -14.88 -15.37
N ALA A 55 10.62 -14.38 -14.37
CA ALA A 55 9.60 -13.35 -14.50
C ALA A 55 9.63 -12.38 -13.33
N ASN A 56 9.53 -11.08 -13.64
CA ASN A 56 9.41 -9.99 -12.67
C ASN A 56 8.20 -9.15 -13.08
N ILE A 57 7.26 -8.94 -12.17
CA ILE A 57 6.03 -8.19 -12.40
C ILE A 57 5.97 -7.04 -11.42
N LEU A 58 5.53 -5.88 -11.92
CA LEU A 58 5.31 -4.67 -11.14
C LEU A 58 3.88 -4.17 -11.39
N PHE A 59 3.17 -3.92 -10.31
CA PHE A 59 1.92 -3.18 -10.31
C PHE A 59 2.11 -1.84 -9.58
N LEU A 60 1.55 -0.77 -10.14
CA LEU A 60 1.49 0.56 -9.54
C LEU A 60 0.03 1.01 -9.47
N GLY A 61 -0.48 1.29 -8.27
CA GLY A 61 -1.78 1.90 -8.07
C GLY A 61 -1.69 3.42 -8.12
N THR A 62 -1.99 4.03 -9.28
CA THR A 62 -1.83 5.47 -9.51
C THR A 62 -3.12 6.26 -9.26
N THR A 63 -3.00 7.44 -8.66
CA THR A 63 -4.12 8.36 -8.49
C THR A 63 -4.67 8.83 -9.84
N ARG A 64 -5.98 8.69 -10.04
CA ARG A 64 -6.69 9.20 -11.23
C ARG A 64 -7.24 10.62 -10.97
N ASP A 65 -7.51 11.35 -12.04
CA ASP A 65 -8.09 12.70 -12.00
C ASP A 65 -9.62 12.74 -11.81
N THR A 66 -10.26 11.57 -11.86
CA THR A 66 -11.72 11.43 -11.84
C THR A 66 -12.15 10.25 -10.99
N PHE A 67 -13.24 10.45 -10.23
CA PHE A 67 -13.91 9.42 -9.47
C PHE A 67 -15.42 9.65 -9.49
N GLU A 68 -16.21 8.65 -9.89
CA GLU A 68 -17.68 8.75 -10.02
C GLU A 68 -18.15 10.01 -10.79
N GLY A 69 -17.41 10.41 -11.82
CA GLY A 69 -17.70 11.61 -12.64
C GLY A 69 -17.30 12.95 -12.00
N ARG A 70 -16.70 12.94 -10.81
CA ARG A 70 -16.19 14.13 -10.11
C ARG A 70 -14.69 14.28 -10.30
N SER A 71 -14.24 15.51 -10.52
CA SER A 71 -12.80 15.81 -10.62
C SER A 71 -12.14 15.74 -9.24
N VAL A 72 -11.21 14.80 -9.10
CA VAL A 72 -10.35 14.63 -7.94
C VAL A 72 -9.18 15.61 -8.08
N SER A 73 -8.74 16.24 -6.99
CA SER A 73 -7.52 17.04 -6.96
C SER A 73 -6.32 16.20 -6.49
N GLN A 74 -6.53 15.38 -5.46
CA GLN A 74 -5.53 14.48 -4.89
C GLN A 74 -6.18 13.40 -4.02
N LEU A 75 -5.41 12.37 -3.69
CA LEU A 75 -5.74 11.41 -2.63
C LEU A 75 -4.85 11.65 -1.42
N SER A 76 -5.36 11.37 -0.22
CA SER A 76 -4.58 11.35 1.01
C SER A 76 -4.75 10.02 1.73
N TYR A 77 -3.64 9.42 2.17
CA TYR A 77 -3.65 8.12 2.82
C TYR A 77 -3.17 8.20 4.26
N THR A 78 -3.87 7.52 5.16
CA THR A 78 -3.46 7.33 6.55
C THR A 78 -3.47 5.84 6.89
N ALA A 79 -2.73 5.44 7.91
CA ALA A 79 -2.64 4.04 8.31
C ALA A 79 -2.51 3.92 9.83
N TYR A 80 -2.80 2.72 10.34
CA TYR A 80 -2.35 2.29 11.67
C TYR A 80 -1.09 1.42 11.49
N PRO A 81 0.13 1.99 11.54
CA PRO A 81 1.31 1.37 10.95
C PRO A 81 1.71 0.01 11.57
N PRO A 82 1.64 -0.19 12.90
CA PRO A 82 2.01 -1.47 13.49
C PRO A 82 1.18 -2.64 12.96
N LEU A 83 -0.13 -2.44 12.79
CA LEU A 83 -1.02 -3.49 12.30
C LEU A 83 -0.95 -3.62 10.78
N ALA A 84 -0.95 -2.49 10.05
CA ALA A 84 -0.81 -2.49 8.60
C ALA A 84 0.46 -3.24 8.16
N LEU A 85 1.62 -2.97 8.76
CA LEU A 85 2.86 -3.68 8.42
C LEU A 85 2.77 -5.19 8.71
N LYS A 86 2.14 -5.57 9.82
CA LYS A 86 1.93 -6.98 10.16
C LYS A 86 1.00 -7.67 9.16
N THR A 87 -0.09 -7.01 8.77
CA THR A 87 -1.05 -7.50 7.77
C THR A 87 -0.39 -7.66 6.41
N LEU A 88 0.34 -6.65 5.94
CA LEU A 88 1.08 -6.68 4.67
C LEU A 88 2.14 -7.78 4.66
N ALA A 89 2.88 -7.96 5.76
CA ALA A 89 3.85 -9.05 5.88
C ALA A 89 3.19 -10.44 5.77
N GLY A 90 2.05 -10.65 6.45
CA GLY A 90 1.31 -11.90 6.35
C GLY A 90 0.77 -12.18 4.93
N ILE A 91 0.35 -11.15 4.20
CA ILE A 91 -0.05 -11.26 2.79
C ILE A 91 1.14 -11.68 1.93
N ALA A 92 2.29 -11.02 2.11
CA ALA A 92 3.51 -11.32 1.37
C ALA A 92 3.99 -12.76 1.62
N GLU A 93 4.04 -13.20 2.87
CA GLU A 93 4.41 -14.56 3.27
C GLU A 93 3.47 -15.62 2.66
N ALA A 94 2.15 -15.35 2.69
CA ALA A 94 1.16 -16.24 2.09
C ALA A 94 1.34 -16.36 0.57
N ALA A 95 1.61 -15.25 -0.13
CA ALA A 95 1.84 -15.24 -1.57
C ALA A 95 3.11 -16.01 -1.95
N VAL A 96 4.21 -15.81 -1.22
CA VAL A 96 5.47 -16.56 -1.42
C VAL A 96 5.20 -18.06 -1.30
N LYS A 97 4.52 -18.49 -0.23
CA LYS A 97 4.21 -19.90 0.01
C LYS A 97 3.28 -20.49 -1.05
N THR A 98 2.27 -19.75 -1.48
CA THR A 98 1.22 -20.24 -2.39
C THR A 98 1.71 -20.34 -3.83
N HIS A 99 2.50 -19.36 -4.27
CA HIS A 99 2.93 -19.26 -5.68
C HIS A 99 4.38 -19.67 -5.92
N GLY A 100 5.15 -19.94 -4.87
CA GLY A 100 6.58 -20.23 -4.98
C GLY A 100 7.35 -19.03 -5.52
N LEU A 101 7.09 -17.84 -4.97
CA LEU A 101 7.79 -16.61 -5.39
C LEU A 101 9.24 -16.62 -4.92
N GLU A 102 10.10 -16.03 -5.74
CA GLU A 102 11.50 -15.76 -5.41
C GLU A 102 11.64 -14.47 -4.57
N GLY A 103 10.67 -13.57 -4.66
CA GLY A 103 10.64 -12.34 -3.91
C GLY A 103 9.32 -11.59 -4.06
N VAL A 104 8.99 -10.79 -3.05
CA VAL A 104 7.82 -9.92 -3.04
C VAL A 104 8.16 -8.61 -2.31
N SER A 105 7.75 -7.50 -2.90
CA SER A 105 7.83 -6.17 -2.30
C SER A 105 6.47 -5.50 -2.33
N ILE A 106 6.01 -5.03 -1.16
CA ILE A 106 4.75 -4.30 -0.99
C ILE A 106 5.07 -2.97 -0.33
N ALA A 107 4.80 -1.86 -1.02
CA ALA A 107 4.99 -0.54 -0.45
C ALA A 107 3.74 0.32 -0.62
N HIS A 108 3.36 1.03 0.43
CA HIS A 108 2.28 2.00 0.37
C HIS A 108 2.76 3.39 0.80
N ARG A 109 2.41 4.39 0.01
CA ARG A 109 2.64 5.81 0.31
C ARG A 109 1.51 6.35 1.20
N LEU A 110 1.89 7.08 2.23
CA LEU A 110 1.01 7.79 3.14
C LEU A 110 1.06 9.29 2.88
N GLY A 111 0.11 10.02 3.44
CA GLY A 111 -0.09 11.44 3.17
C GLY A 111 -0.65 11.67 1.77
N THR A 112 -0.39 12.87 1.23
CA THR A 112 -0.92 13.30 -0.06
C THR A 112 -0.21 12.61 -1.23
N VAL A 113 -1.00 12.10 -2.16
CA VAL A 113 -0.57 11.48 -3.42
C VAL A 113 -1.24 12.20 -4.60
N PRO A 114 -0.49 13.03 -5.34
CA PRO A 114 -1.00 13.75 -6.51
C PRO A 114 -1.51 12.84 -7.62
N ILE A 115 -2.33 13.39 -8.51
CA ILE A 115 -2.75 12.73 -9.76
C ILE A 115 -1.53 12.23 -10.54
N GLY A 116 -1.62 11.00 -11.06
CA GLY A 116 -0.57 10.35 -11.84
C GLY A 116 0.53 9.70 -10.99
N GLU A 117 0.58 9.96 -9.68
CA GLU A 117 1.57 9.35 -8.79
C GLU A 117 1.05 8.05 -8.16
N ALA A 118 1.97 7.13 -7.86
CA ALA A 118 1.65 5.84 -7.26
C ALA A 118 1.42 5.97 -5.74
N SER A 119 0.33 5.38 -5.28
CA SER A 119 -0.03 5.22 -3.87
C SER A 119 0.39 3.86 -3.31
N ILE A 120 0.40 2.83 -4.14
CA ILE A 120 0.82 1.47 -3.78
C ILE A 120 1.67 0.86 -4.89
N VAL A 121 2.67 0.06 -4.50
CA VAL A 121 3.46 -0.79 -5.38
C VAL A 121 3.39 -2.23 -4.90
N ILE A 122 3.13 -3.15 -5.84
CA ILE A 122 3.37 -4.58 -5.66
C ILE A 122 4.44 -5.00 -6.68
N ALA A 123 5.58 -5.50 -6.23
CA ALA A 123 6.58 -6.15 -7.08
C ALA A 123 6.71 -7.61 -6.68
N VAL A 124 6.77 -8.52 -7.65
CA VAL A 124 6.96 -9.95 -7.42
C VAL A 124 7.92 -10.54 -8.43
N SER A 125 8.66 -11.55 -8.02
CA SER A 125 9.53 -12.34 -8.89
C SER A 125 9.24 -13.83 -8.73
N ALA A 126 9.29 -14.58 -9.83
CA ALA A 126 9.06 -16.02 -9.83
C ALA A 126 9.83 -16.69 -10.98
N GLY A 127 10.05 -18.01 -10.88
CA GLY A 127 10.67 -18.78 -11.97
C GLY A 127 9.90 -18.68 -13.30
N HIS A 128 8.57 -18.55 -13.25
CA HIS A 128 7.73 -18.48 -14.45
C HIS A 128 6.62 -17.43 -14.34
N ARG A 129 6.30 -16.80 -15.49
CA ARG A 129 5.33 -15.70 -15.61
C ARG A 129 3.94 -16.01 -15.02
N GLY A 130 3.47 -17.25 -15.14
CA GLY A 130 2.13 -17.63 -14.70
C GLY A 130 1.94 -17.57 -13.17
N ALA A 131 2.99 -17.83 -12.40
CA ALA A 131 2.98 -17.63 -10.95
C ALA A 131 3.07 -16.14 -10.60
N ALA A 132 3.97 -15.40 -11.26
CA ALA A 132 4.17 -13.97 -10.99
C ALA A 132 2.91 -13.12 -11.25
N TRP A 133 2.20 -13.34 -12.37
CA TRP A 133 0.97 -12.59 -12.67
C TRP A 133 -0.13 -12.82 -11.64
N ARG A 134 -0.43 -14.09 -11.31
CA ARG A 134 -1.46 -14.44 -10.33
C ARG A 134 -1.14 -13.90 -8.95
N ALA A 135 0.11 -14.04 -8.53
CA ALA A 135 0.54 -13.55 -7.23
C ALA A 135 0.45 -12.03 -7.11
N GLY A 136 0.83 -11.27 -8.15
CA GLY A 136 0.75 -9.81 -8.13
C GLY A 136 -0.68 -9.30 -7.93
N GLU A 137 -1.64 -9.90 -8.65
CA GLU A 137 -3.07 -9.59 -8.52
C GLU A 137 -3.61 -9.98 -7.14
N GLU A 138 -3.37 -11.23 -6.70
CA GLU A 138 -3.84 -11.71 -5.40
C GLU A 138 -3.28 -10.88 -4.22
N VAL A 139 -2.01 -10.46 -4.30
CA VAL A 139 -1.40 -9.60 -3.29
C VAL A 139 -2.08 -8.24 -3.25
N LEU A 140 -2.34 -7.61 -4.40
CA LEU A 140 -3.04 -6.32 -4.48
C LEU A 140 -4.43 -6.40 -3.84
N GLU A 141 -5.22 -7.40 -4.23
CA GLU A 141 -6.59 -7.56 -3.73
C GLU A 141 -6.61 -7.85 -2.23
N ALA A 142 -5.70 -8.68 -1.74
CA ALA A 142 -5.55 -8.91 -0.30
C ALA A 142 -5.15 -7.63 0.47
N CYS A 143 -4.31 -6.77 -0.12
CA CYS A 143 -3.95 -5.48 0.49
C CYS A 143 -5.16 -4.55 0.59
N LYS A 144 -5.98 -4.46 -0.46
CA LYS A 144 -7.22 -3.65 -0.48
C LYS A 144 -8.25 -4.16 0.53
N GLU A 145 -8.36 -5.47 0.68
CA GLU A 145 -9.32 -6.08 1.59
C GLU A 145 -8.90 -5.92 3.06
N LYS A 146 -7.61 -6.11 3.37
CA LYS A 146 -7.18 -6.38 4.76
C LYS A 146 -6.33 -5.27 5.38
N ALA A 147 -5.58 -4.51 4.59
CA ALA A 147 -4.60 -3.58 5.16
C ALA A 147 -5.28 -2.39 5.85
N GLU A 148 -4.80 -2.04 7.03
CA GLU A 148 -5.31 -0.92 7.85
C GLU A 148 -4.77 0.43 7.34
N ILE A 149 -5.15 0.74 6.10
CA ILE A 149 -4.82 1.94 5.35
C ILE A 149 -6.14 2.53 4.84
N TRP A 150 -6.36 3.81 5.07
CA TRP A 150 -7.59 4.51 4.67
C TRP A 150 -7.27 5.61 3.69
N LYS A 151 -8.12 5.76 2.67
CA LYS A 151 -7.99 6.79 1.65
C LYS A 151 -9.01 7.90 1.90
N ARG A 152 -8.59 9.13 1.67
CA ARG A 152 -9.45 10.30 1.58
C ARG A 152 -9.32 10.89 0.19
N GLU A 153 -10.45 11.06 -0.47
CA GLU A 153 -10.58 11.76 -1.75
C GLU A 153 -10.78 13.24 -1.49
N GLU A 154 -10.00 14.08 -2.17
CA GLU A 154 -10.15 15.53 -2.15
C GLU A 154 -10.52 15.97 -3.57
N PHE A 155 -11.60 16.74 -3.68
CA PHE A 155 -12.18 17.14 -4.97
C PHE A 155 -11.84 18.59 -5.30
N VAL A 156 -11.87 18.95 -6.58
CA VAL A 156 -11.54 20.31 -7.06
C VAL A 156 -12.54 21.35 -6.55
N ASP A 157 -13.77 20.94 -6.26
CA ASP A 157 -14.84 21.77 -5.70
C ASP A 157 -14.68 22.05 -4.19
N GLY A 158 -13.64 21.51 -3.56
CA GLY A 158 -13.38 21.62 -2.12
C GLY A 158 -14.05 20.54 -1.26
N GLY A 159 -14.78 19.60 -1.87
CA GLY A 159 -15.35 18.44 -1.18
C GLY A 159 -14.28 17.46 -0.69
N MET A 160 -14.57 16.74 0.40
CA MET A 160 -13.70 15.68 0.93
C MET A 160 -14.53 14.46 1.36
N GLU A 161 -14.08 13.26 1.00
CA GLU A 161 -14.75 12.01 1.37
C GLU A 161 -13.74 10.95 1.85
N TRP A 162 -14.02 10.32 2.99
CA TRP A 162 -13.25 9.19 3.49
C TRP A 162 -13.81 7.88 2.94
N ARG A 163 -12.93 7.02 2.46
CA ARG A 163 -13.28 5.70 1.94
C ARG A 163 -12.39 4.63 2.57
N ALA A 164 -12.96 3.44 2.75
CA ALA A 164 -12.19 2.25 3.07
C ALA A 164 -11.31 1.84 1.88
N ASN A 165 -10.28 1.02 2.13
CA ASN A 165 -9.36 0.55 1.10
C ASN A 165 -10.01 -0.41 0.09
N ALA A 166 -11.09 -1.11 0.49
CA ALA A 166 -11.86 -1.95 -0.41
C ALA A 166 -12.46 -1.11 -1.54
N ASP A 167 -12.11 -1.46 -2.78
CA ASP A 167 -12.64 -0.78 -3.94
C ASP A 167 -14.13 -1.03 -4.07
N ARG A 168 -14.81 0.02 -4.51
CA ARG A 168 -16.19 -0.06 -4.97
C ARG A 168 -16.19 0.06 -6.49
N ASP A 169 -17.08 -0.68 -7.15
CA ASP A 169 -17.31 -0.47 -8.58
C ASP A 169 -17.89 0.92 -8.84
N ALA A 170 -18.10 1.26 -10.12
CA ALA A 170 -18.67 2.55 -10.52
C ALA A 170 -20.10 2.79 -9.99
N GLU A 171 -20.73 1.77 -9.40
CA GLU A 171 -22.07 1.78 -8.83
C GLU A 171 -22.03 1.81 -7.29
N GLY A 172 -20.84 1.91 -6.70
CA GLY A 172 -20.65 2.01 -5.24
C GLY A 172 -20.73 0.66 -4.52
N LYS A 173 -20.78 -0.48 -5.22
CA LYS A 173 -20.81 -1.82 -4.62
C LYS A 173 -19.39 -2.28 -4.29
N ILE A 174 -19.21 -2.89 -3.12
CA ILE A 174 -17.90 -3.44 -2.73
C ILE A 174 -17.55 -4.56 -3.71
N LEU A 175 -16.44 -4.40 -4.43
CA LEU A 175 -15.89 -5.46 -5.27
C LEU A 175 -15.55 -6.66 -4.36
N GLY A 176 -16.10 -7.83 -4.67
CA GLY A 176 -15.93 -9.05 -3.85
C GLY A 176 -17.04 -9.34 -2.82
N SER A 177 -18.11 -8.54 -2.75
CA SER A 177 -19.23 -8.77 -1.81
C SER A 177 -20.28 -9.81 -2.26
N GLU A 178 -20.12 -10.42 -3.45
CA GLU A 178 -20.97 -11.53 -3.90
C GLU A 178 -20.23 -12.86 -3.81
N ALA A 179 -20.13 -13.40 -2.60
CA ALA A 179 -19.92 -14.83 -2.38
C ALA A 179 -20.24 -15.21 -0.93
N ILE A 180 -21.52 -15.17 -0.55
CA ILE A 180 -22.18 -16.18 0.32
C ILE A 180 -23.64 -16.31 -0.13
#